data_AF-A0A1Z8LI70-F1
#
_entry.id   AF-A0A1Z8LI70-F1
#
_cell.length_a   1.000
_cell.length_b   1.000
_cell.length_c   1.000
_cell.angle_alpha   90.00
_cell.angle_beta   90.00
_cell.angle_gamma   90.00
#
_symmetry.space_group_name_H-M   'P 1'
#
loop_
_entity.id
_entity.type
_entity.pdbx_description
1 polymer ?
#
loop_
_entity_poly.entity_id
_entity_poly.type
_entity_poly.pdbx_seq_one_letter_code
_entity_poly.pdbx_strand_id
1 'polypeptide(L)'
;TTDVIKRFHEKYKIADIDRTDVLHTSYYRIGEEFGFDLILKTTDQGIEKFRPKGSTFVLLSKDKNDTPFRFSNQQFLCEPSAIEISLADVKRTICGSKNYPPDTLIAEKWVRGDWTVTSVFFPKSGIVWITEIEW
;
A
#
# COMPACT_ATOMS: atom_id res chain seq x y z
N THR A 1 10.49 11.24 -4.08
CA THR A 1 9.06 11.16 -4.48
C THR A 1 8.90 10.69 -5.92
N THR A 2 9.52 11.36 -6.91
CA THR A 2 9.39 11.04 -8.36
C THR A 2 9.83 9.61 -8.73
N ASP A 3 10.87 9.08 -8.08
CA ASP A 3 11.40 7.75 -8.38
C ASP A 3 10.48 6.61 -7.91
N VAL A 4 9.78 6.79 -6.78
CA VAL A 4 8.85 5.79 -6.24
C VAL A 4 7.61 5.68 -7.12
N ILE A 5 7.05 6.82 -7.53
CA ILE A 5 5.92 6.89 -8.47
C ILE A 5 6.27 6.21 -9.79
N LYS A 6 7.43 6.56 -10.36
CA LYS A 6 7.92 5.97 -11.61
C LYS A 6 8.11 4.47 -11.47
N ARG A 7 8.66 4.00 -10.33
CA ARG A 7 8.81 2.57 -10.05
C ARG A 7 7.46 1.84 -10.05
N PHE A 8 6.46 2.33 -9.31
CA PHE A 8 5.16 1.67 -9.26
C PHE A 8 4.47 1.68 -10.63
N HIS A 9 4.58 2.78 -11.38
CA HIS A 9 4.04 2.89 -12.72
C HIS A 9 4.72 1.96 -13.73
N GLU A 10 6.04 2.00 -13.84
CA GLU A 10 6.77 1.29 -14.89
C GLU A 10 6.90 -0.21 -14.59
N LYS A 11 7.16 -0.58 -13.34
CA LYS A 11 7.48 -1.96 -12.94
C LYS A 11 6.22 -2.80 -12.75
N TYR A 12 5.19 -2.22 -12.13
CA TYR A 12 3.96 -2.95 -11.80
C TYR A 12 2.77 -2.55 -12.67
N LYS A 13 2.96 -1.58 -13.57
CA LYS A 13 1.94 -1.08 -14.51
C LYS A 13 0.69 -0.59 -13.77
N ILE A 14 0.90 0.05 -12.62
CA ILE A 14 -0.16 0.75 -11.87
C ILE A 14 -0.36 2.11 -12.55
N ALA A 15 -1.57 2.35 -13.03
CA ALA A 15 -1.87 3.51 -13.88
C ALA A 15 -2.31 4.73 -13.05
N ASP A 16 -2.21 5.91 -13.65
CA ASP A 16 -2.69 7.21 -13.14
C ASP A 16 -2.11 7.66 -11.78
N ILE A 17 -1.04 7.04 -11.29
CA ILE A 17 -0.39 7.49 -10.04
C ILE A 17 0.09 8.94 -10.17
N ASP A 18 0.62 9.31 -11.33
CA ASP A 18 1.14 10.64 -11.67
C ASP A 18 0.06 11.73 -11.70
N ARG A 19 -1.22 11.34 -11.75
CA ARG A 19 -2.39 12.23 -11.78
C ARG A 19 -3.22 12.18 -10.49
N THR A 20 -2.71 11.48 -9.47
CA THR A 20 -3.39 11.28 -8.20
C THR A 20 -2.65 12.04 -7.10
N ASP A 21 -3.38 12.57 -6.13
CA ASP A 21 -2.80 13.32 -5.02
C ASP A 21 -1.94 12.41 -4.14
N VAL A 22 -0.63 12.59 -4.23
CA VAL A 22 0.34 11.84 -3.42
C VAL A 22 0.38 12.41 -2.01
N LEU A 23 -0.06 11.63 -1.04
CA LEU A 23 -0.08 12.01 0.37
C LEU A 23 1.23 11.67 1.07
N HIS A 24 1.90 10.60 0.63
CA HIS A 24 3.12 10.12 1.26
C HIS A 24 3.94 9.23 0.33
N THR A 25 5.26 9.26 0.49
CA THR A 25 6.17 8.24 -0.06
C THR A 25 7.24 7.92 0.96
N SER A 26 7.58 6.65 1.13
CA SER A 26 8.66 6.24 2.02
C SER A 26 9.46 5.06 1.48
N TYR A 27 10.66 4.91 2.03
CA TYR A 27 11.56 3.78 1.81
C TYR A 27 12.09 3.33 3.17
N TYR A 28 12.13 2.03 3.41
CA TYR A 28 12.73 1.45 4.60
C TYR A 28 13.64 0.28 4.23
N ARG A 29 14.59 -0.03 5.13
CA ARG A 29 15.45 -1.20 5.03
C ARG A 29 15.81 -1.71 6.42
N ILE A 30 15.65 -3.00 6.64
CA ILE A 30 15.90 -3.68 7.91
C ILE A 30 16.58 -5.02 7.61
N GLY A 31 17.89 -5.07 7.84
CA GLY A 31 18.70 -6.21 7.42
C GLY A 31 18.64 -6.38 5.90
N GLU A 32 18.12 -7.53 5.46
CA GLU A 32 17.94 -7.89 4.05
C GLU A 32 16.60 -7.40 3.49
N GLU A 33 15.59 -7.23 4.36
CA GLU A 33 14.29 -6.70 3.96
C GLU A 33 14.38 -5.22 3.60
N PHE A 34 13.74 -4.83 2.51
CA PHE A 34 13.47 -3.44 2.19
C PHE A 34 12.11 -3.26 1.53
N GLY A 35 11.60 -2.03 1.58
CA GLY A 35 10.32 -1.75 0.95
C GLY A 35 10.10 -0.28 0.65
N PHE A 36 9.08 -0.05 -0.17
CA PHE A 36 8.61 1.27 -0.56
C PHE A 36 7.12 1.38 -0.25
N ASP A 37 6.73 2.55 0.25
CA ASP A 37 5.32 2.90 0.40
C ASP A 37 4.98 4.11 -0.46
N LEU A 38 3.78 4.06 -1.00
CA LEU A 38 3.13 5.15 -1.70
C LEU A 38 1.69 5.25 -1.22
N ILE A 39 1.32 6.39 -0.64
CA ILE A 39 -0.04 6.64 -0.18
C ILE A 39 -0.63 7.75 -1.02
N LEU A 40 -1.83 7.49 -1.54
CA LEU A 40 -2.54 8.35 -2.48
C LEU A 40 -3.94 8.68 -1.95
N LYS A 41 -4.43 9.88 -2.30
CA LYS A 41 -5.85 10.24 -2.20
C LYS A 41 -6.48 10.15 -3.58
N THR A 42 -7.56 9.39 -3.70
CA THR A 42 -8.35 9.30 -4.93
C THR A 42 -9.81 9.65 -4.65
N THR A 43 -10.40 10.43 -5.55
CA THR A 43 -11.85 10.65 -5.62
C THR A 43 -12.50 9.78 -6.71
N ASP A 44 -11.68 9.03 -7.44
CA ASP A 44 -12.06 8.32 -8.64
C ASP A 44 -12.68 6.95 -8.32
N GLN A 45 -13.71 6.56 -9.08
CA GLN A 45 -14.38 5.26 -8.93
C GLN A 45 -13.59 4.13 -9.61
N GLY A 46 -12.62 4.46 -10.46
CA GLY A 46 -11.78 3.51 -11.19
C GLY A 46 -10.67 2.88 -10.35
N ILE A 47 -11.01 2.22 -9.24
CA ILE A 47 -10.02 1.65 -8.29
C ILE A 47 -9.07 0.64 -8.95
N GLU A 48 -9.54 -0.04 -9.99
CA GLU A 48 -8.81 -1.08 -10.73
C GLU A 48 -7.49 -0.59 -11.31
N LYS A 49 -7.33 0.73 -11.52
CA LYS A 49 -6.08 1.30 -12.02
C LYS A 49 -4.94 1.26 -10.99
N PHE A 50 -5.29 1.17 -9.71
CA PHE A 50 -4.34 1.18 -8.60
C PHE A 50 -3.83 -0.21 -8.22
N ARG A 51 -4.30 -1.30 -8.85
CA ARG A 51 -3.79 -2.64 -8.57
C ARG A 51 -2.55 -2.97 -9.39
N PRO A 52 -1.64 -3.81 -8.90
CA PRO A 52 -0.56 -4.35 -9.72
C PRO A 52 -1.12 -5.14 -10.92
N LYS A 53 -0.56 -4.96 -12.12
CA LYS A 53 -1.03 -5.69 -13.32
C LYS A 53 -0.98 -7.20 -13.12
N GLY A 54 -2.11 -7.86 -13.37
CA GLY A 54 -2.28 -9.30 -13.19
C GLY A 54 -2.84 -9.72 -11.83
N SER A 55 -3.10 -8.76 -10.92
CA SER A 55 -3.85 -9.00 -9.67
C SER A 55 -5.33 -8.62 -9.83
N THR A 56 -6.14 -8.84 -8.79
CA THR A 56 -7.53 -8.36 -8.73
C THR A 56 -7.79 -7.86 -7.31
N PHE A 57 -8.53 -6.76 -7.17
CA PHE A 57 -9.00 -6.33 -5.86
C PHE A 57 -10.04 -7.33 -5.33
N VAL A 58 -9.80 -7.82 -4.12
CA VAL A 58 -10.73 -8.66 -3.37
C VAL A 58 -10.97 -8.04 -2.00
N LEU A 59 -12.10 -8.39 -1.39
CA LEU A 59 -12.35 -7.98 -0.01
C LEU A 59 -11.26 -8.54 0.90
N LEU A 60 -10.71 -7.70 1.78
CA LEU A 60 -9.75 -8.12 2.78
C LEU A 60 -10.43 -9.08 3.77
N SER A 61 -10.23 -10.38 3.54
CA SER A 61 -10.68 -11.44 4.43
C SER A 61 -9.85 -11.44 5.72
N LYS A 62 -10.52 -11.46 6.88
CA LYS A 62 -9.87 -11.51 8.21
C LYS A 62 -9.18 -12.84 8.51
N ASP A 63 -9.54 -13.92 7.81
CA ASP A 63 -9.32 -15.31 8.27
C ASP A 63 -8.38 -16.14 7.37
N LYS A 64 -7.54 -15.51 6.54
CA LYS A 64 -6.49 -16.26 5.82
C LYS A 64 -5.23 -16.33 6.69
N ASN A 65 -4.80 -17.53 7.06
CA ASN A 65 -3.62 -17.77 7.91
C ASN A 65 -2.29 -17.17 7.35
N ASP A 66 -2.24 -16.71 6.10
CA ASP A 66 -1.12 -15.99 5.47
C ASP A 66 -1.19 -14.45 5.56
N THR A 67 -2.16 -13.91 6.30
CA THR A 67 -2.28 -12.46 6.54
C THR A 67 -1.08 -11.81 7.28
N PRO A 68 -0.27 -12.50 8.13
CA PRO A 68 0.79 -11.86 8.92
C PRO A 68 1.91 -11.15 8.12
N PHE A 69 2.24 -11.59 6.89
CA PHE A 69 3.27 -10.97 6.04
C PHE A 69 2.79 -9.69 5.33
N ARG A 70 1.47 -9.50 5.17
CA ARG A 70 0.90 -8.46 4.29
C ARG A 70 1.04 -7.02 4.81
N PHE A 71 1.49 -6.86 6.05
CA PHE A 71 1.56 -5.59 6.76
C PHE A 71 2.79 -5.47 7.67
N SER A 72 3.83 -6.28 7.47
CA SER A 72 5.09 -6.17 8.24
C SER A 72 5.69 -4.76 8.17
N ASN A 73 5.38 -4.00 7.12
CA ASN A 73 5.79 -2.62 6.95
C ASN A 73 4.85 -1.59 7.61
N GLN A 74 3.62 -1.97 7.94
CA GLN A 74 2.65 -1.09 8.58
C GLN A 74 3.17 -0.60 9.93
N GLN A 75 3.84 -1.48 10.70
CA GLN A 75 4.48 -1.07 11.96
C GLN A 75 5.50 0.04 11.74
N PHE A 76 6.28 0.02 10.65
CA PHE A 76 7.24 1.08 10.33
C PHE A 76 6.61 2.37 9.81
N LEU A 77 5.43 2.29 9.19
CA LEU A 77 4.65 3.50 8.86
C LEU A 77 3.98 4.13 10.10
N CYS A 78 3.75 3.33 11.14
CA CYS A 78 2.86 3.67 12.23
C CYS A 78 3.57 3.88 13.57
N GLU A 79 4.82 3.45 13.70
CA GLU A 79 5.63 3.65 14.90
C GLU A 79 6.12 5.09 15.06
N PRO A 80 6.19 5.63 16.30
CA PRO A 80 6.55 7.03 16.56
C PRO A 80 7.96 7.43 16.14
N SER A 81 8.87 6.46 15.98
CA SER A 81 10.27 6.67 15.58
C SER A 81 10.52 6.48 14.08
N ALA A 82 9.48 6.15 13.31
CA ALA A 82 9.58 5.75 11.93
C ALA A 82 8.79 6.69 11.02
N ILE A 83 9.03 6.56 9.72
CA ILE A 83 8.77 7.52 8.65
C ILE A 83 7.37 8.14 8.77
N GLU A 84 7.31 9.39 9.24
CA GLU A 84 6.07 9.95 9.76
C GLU A 84 5.09 10.32 8.64
N ILE A 85 3.92 9.68 8.63
CA ILE A 85 2.76 10.15 7.87
C ILE A 85 2.27 11.45 8.52
N SER A 86 2.50 12.58 7.84
CA SER A 86 2.18 13.92 8.33
C SER A 86 0.67 14.18 8.50
N LEU A 87 -0.18 13.44 7.81
CA LEU A 87 -1.63 13.61 7.82
C LEU A 87 -2.30 12.67 8.83
N ALA A 88 -2.82 13.24 9.92
CA ALA A 88 -3.44 12.49 11.02
C ALA A 88 -4.59 11.56 10.56
N ASP A 89 -5.40 11.97 9.58
CA ASP A 89 -6.50 11.14 9.06
C ASP A 89 -6.00 9.95 8.22
N VAL A 90 -4.90 10.14 7.48
CA VAL A 90 -4.23 9.07 6.72
C VAL A 90 -3.59 8.09 7.69
N LYS A 91 -2.86 8.61 8.68
CA LYS A 91 -2.27 7.83 9.76
C LYS A 91 -3.35 7.04 10.49
N ARG A 92 -4.48 7.62 10.84
CA ARG A 92 -5.61 6.88 11.46
C ARG A 92 -6.21 5.83 10.53
N THR A 93 -6.28 6.06 9.23
CA THR A 93 -6.82 5.07 8.29
C THR A 93 -5.89 3.86 8.16
N ILE A 94 -4.60 4.12 7.96
CA ILE A 94 -3.60 3.07 7.71
C ILE A 94 -3.17 2.43 9.03
N CYS A 95 -2.97 3.19 10.10
CA CYS A 95 -2.45 2.70 11.38
C CYS A 95 -3.53 2.40 12.44
N GLY A 96 -4.78 2.81 12.22
CA GLY A 96 -5.73 3.00 13.31
C GLY A 96 -6.41 1.76 13.88
N SER A 97 -6.12 0.53 13.44
CA SER A 97 -6.82 -0.61 14.01
C SER A 97 -6.20 -1.97 13.70
N LYS A 98 -6.20 -2.84 14.71
CA LYS A 98 -6.06 -4.30 14.60
C LYS A 98 -7.11 -4.96 13.67
N ASN A 99 -8.09 -4.18 13.18
CA ASN A 99 -9.21 -4.60 12.35
C ASN A 99 -9.50 -3.53 11.30
N TYR A 100 -8.93 -3.67 10.10
CA TYR A 100 -9.23 -2.80 8.98
C TYR A 100 -10.75 -2.64 8.72
N PRO A 101 -11.19 -1.53 8.10
CA PRO A 101 -12.57 -1.35 7.67
C PRO A 101 -13.07 -2.57 6.89
N PRO A 102 -14.33 -3.02 7.11
CA PRO A 102 -14.85 -4.26 6.52
C PRO A 102 -14.96 -4.21 4.99
N ASP A 103 -14.96 -3.02 4.40
CA ASP A 103 -14.98 -2.74 2.96
C ASP A 103 -13.57 -2.54 2.37
N THR A 104 -12.51 -2.77 3.15
CA THR A 104 -11.13 -2.66 2.65
C THR A 104 -10.90 -3.68 1.55
N LEU A 105 -10.38 -3.21 0.42
CA LEU A 105 -10.02 -4.06 -0.71
C LEU A 105 -8.50 -4.22 -0.76
N ILE A 106 -8.06 -5.41 -1.14
CA ILE A 106 -6.64 -5.74 -1.30
C ILE A 106 -6.40 -6.39 -2.65
N ALA A 107 -5.32 -5.99 -3.32
CA ALA A 107 -4.82 -6.63 -4.53
C ALA A 107 -3.34 -6.88 -4.38
N GLU A 108 -2.90 -8.10 -4.70
CA GLU A 108 -1.51 -8.51 -4.49
C GLU A 108 -0.93 -9.17 -5.73
N LYS A 109 0.38 -8.98 -5.88
CA LYS A 109 1.17 -9.62 -6.91
C LYS A 109 2.52 -10.04 -6.37
N TRP A 110 2.78 -11.33 -6.45
CA TRP A 110 4.12 -11.89 -6.32
C TRP A 110 4.92 -11.55 -7.57
N VAL A 111 6.05 -10.87 -7.39
CA VAL A 111 6.98 -10.53 -8.47
C VAL A 111 8.05 -11.61 -8.60
N ARG A 112 8.54 -12.08 -7.44
CA ARG A 112 9.46 -13.21 -7.24
C ARG A 112 9.15 -13.85 -5.88
N GLY A 113 9.75 -14.99 -5.55
CA GLY A 113 9.47 -15.73 -4.31
C GLY A 113 9.77 -14.96 -3.01
N ASP A 114 10.55 -13.90 -3.10
CA ASP A 114 11.01 -13.01 -2.04
C ASP A 114 10.53 -11.57 -2.25
N TRP A 115 9.55 -11.33 -3.14
CA TRP A 115 9.17 -9.97 -3.49
C TRP A 115 7.72 -9.84 -3.89
N THR A 116 7.01 -8.99 -3.16
CA THR A 116 5.57 -8.78 -3.30
C THR A 116 5.24 -7.30 -3.43
N VAL A 117 4.21 -7.02 -4.21
CA VAL A 117 3.56 -5.71 -4.25
C VAL A 117 2.10 -5.86 -3.89
N THR A 118 1.66 -5.01 -2.98
CA THR A 118 0.31 -5.00 -2.45
C THR A 118 -0.29 -3.62 -2.59
N SER A 119 -1.54 -3.57 -3.01
CA SER A 119 -2.36 -2.37 -3.00
C SER A 119 -3.54 -2.58 -2.08
N VAL A 120 -3.75 -1.64 -1.17
CA VAL A 120 -4.83 -1.63 -0.19
C VAL A 120 -5.65 -0.39 -0.46
N PHE A 121 -6.94 -0.58 -0.68
CA PHE A 121 -7.88 0.50 -0.91
C PHE A 121 -8.87 0.60 0.24
N PHE A 122 -9.05 1.81 0.75
CA PHE A 122 -9.98 2.17 1.80
C PHE A 122 -11.12 3.00 1.20
N PRO A 123 -12.26 2.39 0.82
CA PRO A 123 -13.28 3.07 0.02
C PRO A 123 -13.86 4.31 0.70
N LYS A 124 -14.20 4.21 1.99
CA LYS A 124 -14.77 5.33 2.76
C LYS A 124 -13.86 6.55 2.85
N SER A 125 -12.55 6.36 2.89
CA SER A 125 -11.60 7.45 2.99
C SER A 125 -11.03 7.87 1.63
N GLY A 126 -11.28 7.11 0.55
CA GLY A 126 -10.67 7.36 -0.76
C GLY A 126 -9.15 7.28 -0.70
N ILE A 127 -8.59 6.46 0.20
CA ILE A 127 -7.14 6.30 0.36
C ILE A 127 -6.72 5.01 -0.32
N VAL A 128 -5.65 5.09 -1.09
CA VAL A 128 -4.92 3.93 -1.63
C VAL A 128 -3.56 3.91 -0.98
N TRP A 129 -3.18 2.76 -0.44
CA TRP A 129 -1.81 2.49 0.00
C TRP A 129 -1.23 1.39 -0.86
N ILE A 130 -0.12 1.69 -1.51
CA ILE A 130 0.63 0.75 -2.34
C ILE A 130 1.96 0.52 -1.64
N THR A 131 2.25 -0.75 -1.38
CA THR A 131 3.50 -1.18 -0.78
C THR A 131 4.22 -2.19 -1.65
N GLU A 132 5.53 -2.08 -1.68
CA GLU A 132 6.46 -3.09 -2.18
C GLU A 132 7.32 -3.58 -1.03
N ILE A 133 7.51 -4.90 -0.93
CA ILE A 133 8.38 -5.53 0.06
C ILE A 133 9.24 -6.60 -0.63
N GLU A 134 10.56 -6.55 -0.44
CA GLU A 134 11.55 -7.52 -0.94
C GLU A 134 12.42 -8.00 0.25
N TRP A 135 12.72 -9.31 0.33
CA TRP A 135 13.46 -9.97 1.42
C TRP A 135 14.79 -10.57 0.95
#